data_AF-A0A261FAS9-F1
#
_entry.id   AF-A0A261FAS9-F1
#
_cell.length_a   1.000
_cell.length_b   1.000
_cell.length_c   1.000
_cell.angle_alpha   90.00
_cell.angle_beta   90.00
_cell.angle_gamma   90.00
#
_symmetry.space_group_name_H-M   'P 1'
#
loop_
_entity.id
_entity.type
_entity.pdbx_description
1 polymer ?
#
loop_
_entity_poly.entity_id
_entity_poly.type
_entity_poly.pdbx_seq_one_letter_code
_entity_poly.pdbx_strand_id
1 'polypeptide(L)'
;MALLTPNDIRNHRFNTTRFREGYDIDEVDTFLDEVTQTVDALSQNALNEHNTSRLSPQTAELNAKIGQLTERNARLEKQLQEAQSKASQAQESGSSDELQSAQKRIADLTGERTRLQDQVNQLNSQVTQLNSQLDELTDQAAKGQEGTQTLTNQIRSLREQLEKANTERQQLVAEHSETTAQLEAAQRKAQEADTKLAQFDALRQDEASARAQVEELKKQLAESRQREENYRSQLEKNEPSPKTDSLQKITAVGSKAESEPEKATAMLALAMQLHDQYVDKGKAQKAQLVAEGESTRQSLIDEAQKKHDETIAQADDYSQRTRSNADQYSQRVRAQADEETRQQRADAEAYVQEIRQDAQAYDHKTRTDADEYSKNVKAKLYEDSQVIQGNITSLKKFENEYRSRLKDFLGQLMDQVSVSNNYDEEHDPQAENKQQA
;
A
#
# COMPACT_ATOMS: atom_id res chain seq x y z
N MET A 1 4.36 1.55 -13.70
CA MET A 1 5.17 2.62 -13.12
C MET A 1 5.57 3.59 -14.21
N ALA A 2 5.97 4.81 -13.87
CA ALA A 2 6.50 5.72 -14.87
C ALA A 2 7.75 5.09 -15.48
N LEU A 3 7.79 4.94 -16.80
CA LEU A 3 9.01 4.49 -17.46
C LEU A 3 10.04 5.61 -17.32
N LEU A 4 11.18 5.36 -16.67
CA LEU A 4 12.27 6.32 -16.61
C LEU A 4 12.72 6.65 -18.03
N THR A 5 12.77 7.94 -18.34
CA THR A 5 13.34 8.38 -19.61
C THR A 5 14.86 8.35 -19.53
N PRO A 6 15.57 8.22 -20.66
CA PRO A 6 17.02 8.36 -20.70
C PRO A 6 17.54 9.68 -20.11
N ASN A 7 16.71 10.73 -20.09
CA ASN A 7 17.03 12.00 -19.44
C ASN A 7 16.88 11.94 -17.91
N ASP A 8 15.91 11.18 -17.39
CA ASP A 8 15.74 10.98 -15.95
C ASP A 8 16.93 10.22 -15.37
N ILE A 9 17.45 9.21 -16.10
CA ILE A 9 18.65 8.46 -15.71
C ILE A 9 19.89 9.37 -15.67
N ARG A 10 20.04 10.25 -16.67
CA ARG A 10 21.20 11.15 -16.76
C ARG A 10 21.21 12.26 -15.72
N ASN A 11 20.03 12.70 -15.29
CA ASN A 11 19.88 13.79 -14.34
C ASN A 11 19.73 13.32 -12.88
N HIS A 12 19.69 12.01 -12.64
CA HIS A 12 19.53 11.47 -11.30
C HIS A 12 20.79 11.75 -10.44
N ARG A 13 20.57 12.30 -9.24
CA ARG A 13 21.60 12.71 -8.29
C ARG A 13 21.36 11.98 -6.99
N PHE A 14 22.25 11.06 -6.65
CA PHE A 14 22.21 10.31 -5.39
C PHE A 14 22.65 11.19 -4.21
N ASN A 15 22.05 10.97 -3.05
CA ASN A 15 22.44 11.69 -1.84
C ASN A 15 23.71 11.09 -1.23
N THR A 16 24.59 11.94 -0.71
CA THR A 16 25.81 11.50 -0.01
C THR A 16 25.54 11.38 1.49
N THR A 17 26.00 10.29 2.10
CA THR A 17 25.77 10.06 3.53
C THR A 17 26.67 10.98 4.37
N ARG A 18 26.09 11.66 5.37
CA ARG A 18 26.73 12.75 6.13
C ARG A 18 27.94 12.33 6.98
N PHE A 19 28.19 11.03 7.13
CA PHE A 19 29.22 10.47 8.03
C PHE A 19 30.10 9.38 7.39
N ARG A 20 29.94 9.08 6.10
CA ARG A 20 30.78 8.13 5.35
C ARG A 20 30.99 8.65 3.93
N GLU A 21 32.17 8.45 3.36
CA GLU A 21 32.37 8.65 1.92
C GLU A 21 31.57 7.57 1.18
N GLY A 22 30.42 7.94 0.60
CA GLY A 22 29.58 7.01 -0.15
C GLY A 22 28.16 7.51 -0.41
N TYR A 23 27.57 6.95 -1.46
CA TYR A 23 26.15 7.04 -1.78
C TYR A 23 25.35 6.06 -0.91
N ASP A 24 24.08 6.36 -0.69
CA ASP A 24 23.16 5.45 -0.02
C ASP A 24 22.92 4.20 -0.89
N ILE A 25 23.28 3.02 -0.37
CA ILE A 25 23.25 1.77 -1.14
C ILE A 25 21.80 1.40 -1.48
N ASP A 26 20.85 1.62 -0.56
CA ASP A 26 19.44 1.27 -0.76
C ASP A 26 18.80 2.17 -1.85
N GLU A 27 19.19 3.45 -1.92
CA GLU A 27 18.77 4.40 -2.96
C GLU A 27 19.30 4.00 -4.34
N VAL A 28 20.56 3.55 -4.39
CA VAL A 28 21.19 3.08 -5.63
C VAL A 28 20.58 1.77 -6.10
N ASP A 29 20.36 0.80 -5.22
CA ASP A 29 19.76 -0.49 -5.57
C ASP A 29 18.32 -0.32 -6.07
N THR A 30 17.52 0.51 -5.41
CA THR A 30 16.15 0.84 -5.85
C THR A 30 16.15 1.48 -7.25
N PHE A 31 17.07 2.40 -7.51
CA PHE A 31 17.19 3.03 -8.82
C PHE A 31 17.65 2.04 -9.90
N LEU A 32 18.58 1.14 -9.59
CA LEU A 32 19.03 0.10 -10.53
C LEU A 32 17.91 -0.90 -10.86
N ASP A 33 17.04 -1.23 -9.90
CA ASP A 33 15.86 -2.07 -10.13
C ASP A 33 14.86 -1.37 -11.07
N GLU A 34 14.59 -0.07 -10.86
CA GLU A 34 13.73 0.70 -11.76
C GLU A 34 14.32 0.85 -13.18
N VAL A 35 15.64 1.03 -13.30
CA VAL A 35 16.34 1.06 -14.60
C VAL A 35 16.28 -0.31 -15.29
N THR A 36 16.44 -1.40 -14.55
CA THR A 36 16.37 -2.76 -15.11
C THR A 36 14.96 -3.06 -15.61
N GLN A 37 13.93 -2.74 -14.81
CA GLN A 37 12.54 -2.91 -15.23
C GLN A 37 12.17 -2.07 -16.45
N THR A 38 12.66 -0.83 -16.54
CA THR A 38 12.38 0.03 -17.69
C THR A 38 13.06 -0.47 -18.95
N VAL A 39 14.30 -0.97 -18.86
CA VAL A 39 15.00 -1.61 -19.97
C VAL A 39 14.30 -2.90 -20.39
N ASP A 40 13.85 -3.73 -19.46
CA ASP A 40 13.10 -4.95 -19.78
C ASP A 40 11.75 -4.64 -20.43
N ALA A 41 11.02 -3.64 -19.94
CA ALA A 41 9.75 -3.22 -20.53
C ALA A 41 9.91 -2.60 -21.93
N LEU A 42 10.93 -1.75 -22.13
CA LEU A 42 11.27 -1.19 -23.44
C LEU A 42 11.74 -2.28 -24.41
N SER A 43 12.55 -3.23 -23.92
CA SER A 43 12.99 -4.40 -24.69
C SER A 43 11.81 -5.27 -25.10
N GLN A 44 10.90 -5.58 -24.19
CA GLN A 44 9.69 -6.37 -24.48
C GLN A 44 8.76 -5.65 -25.47
N ASN A 45 8.53 -4.34 -25.33
CA ASN A 45 7.75 -3.58 -26.31
C ASN A 45 8.41 -3.56 -27.70
N ALA A 46 9.72 -3.33 -27.77
CA ALA A 46 10.45 -3.34 -29.03
C ALA A 46 10.45 -4.74 -29.69
N LEU A 47 10.55 -5.81 -28.90
CA LEU A 47 10.45 -7.19 -29.37
C LEU A 47 9.04 -7.51 -29.87
N ASN A 48 8.00 -7.03 -29.19
CA ASN A 48 6.60 -7.23 -29.59
C ASN A 48 6.26 -6.47 -30.88
N GLU A 49 6.70 -5.21 -31.03
CA GLU A 49 6.56 -4.46 -32.28
C GLU A 49 7.33 -5.10 -33.44
N HIS A 50 8.55 -5.59 -33.17
CA HIS A 50 9.36 -6.27 -34.17
C HIS A 50 8.76 -7.62 -34.60
N ASN A 51 8.18 -8.38 -33.65
CA ASN A 51 7.53 -9.66 -33.94
C ASN A 51 6.21 -9.48 -34.70
N THR A 52 5.35 -8.56 -34.27
CA THR A 52 4.09 -8.24 -34.97
C THR A 52 4.33 -7.74 -36.39
N SER A 53 5.37 -6.91 -36.59
CA SER A 53 5.78 -6.41 -37.92
C SER A 53 6.32 -7.50 -38.85
N ARG A 54 6.89 -8.58 -38.31
CA ARG A 54 7.38 -9.73 -39.12
C ARG A 54 6.33 -10.79 -39.38
N LEU A 55 5.45 -11.03 -38.41
CA LEU A 55 4.39 -12.05 -38.50
C LEU A 55 3.28 -11.63 -39.48
N SER A 56 2.94 -10.34 -39.54
CA SER A 56 1.92 -9.80 -40.46
C SER A 56 2.22 -10.05 -41.96
N PRO A 57 3.42 -9.74 -42.50
CA PRO A 57 3.72 -10.06 -43.91
C PRO A 57 3.84 -11.57 -44.15
N GLN A 58 4.30 -12.35 -43.17
CA GLN A 58 4.36 -13.81 -43.29
C GLN A 58 2.97 -14.47 -43.39
N THR A 59 1.98 -14.00 -42.61
CA THR A 59 0.60 -14.50 -42.73
C THR A 59 -0.02 -14.09 -44.07
N ALA A 60 0.29 -12.90 -44.59
CA ALA A 60 -0.13 -12.48 -45.93
C ALA A 60 0.46 -13.35 -47.05
N GLU A 61 1.76 -13.68 -46.98
CA GLU A 61 2.42 -14.57 -47.93
C GLU A 61 1.87 -16.00 -47.91
N LEU A 62 1.63 -16.56 -46.71
CA LEU A 62 1.03 -17.89 -46.55
C LEU A 62 -0.40 -17.94 -47.11
N ASN A 63 -1.21 -16.91 -46.85
CA ASN A 63 -2.56 -16.79 -47.40
C ASN A 63 -2.56 -16.68 -48.93
N ALA A 64 -1.62 -15.94 -49.52
CA ALA A 64 -1.44 -15.88 -50.97
C ALA A 64 -1.07 -17.26 -51.55
N LYS A 65 -0.21 -18.02 -50.86
CA LYS A 65 0.20 -19.37 -51.27
C LYS A 65 -0.94 -20.40 -51.14
N ILE A 66 -1.74 -20.30 -50.09
CA ILE A 66 -2.98 -21.09 -49.92
C ILE A 66 -3.93 -20.80 -51.10
N GLY A 67 -4.10 -19.53 -51.49
CA GLY A 67 -4.89 -19.13 -52.65
C GLY A 67 -4.39 -19.78 -53.96
N GLN A 68 -3.08 -19.74 -54.21
CA GLN A 68 -2.48 -20.37 -55.40
C GLN A 68 -2.66 -21.89 -55.43
N LEU A 69 -2.48 -22.57 -54.29
CA LEU A 69 -2.66 -24.02 -54.19
C LEU A 69 -4.13 -24.42 -54.34
N THR A 70 -5.04 -23.61 -53.81
CA THR A 70 -6.49 -23.80 -53.97
C THR A 70 -6.89 -23.66 -55.44
N GLU A 71 -6.35 -22.67 -56.15
CA GLU A 71 -6.59 -22.52 -57.58
C GLU A 71 -6.02 -23.69 -58.40
N ARG A 72 -4.83 -24.19 -58.02
CA ARG A 72 -4.24 -25.38 -58.63
C ARG A 72 -5.08 -26.64 -58.40
N ASN A 73 -5.65 -26.80 -57.20
CA ASN A 73 -6.59 -27.89 -56.91
C ASN A 73 -7.85 -27.81 -57.79
N ALA A 74 -8.43 -26.62 -57.96
CA ALA A 74 -9.58 -26.43 -58.85
C ALA A 74 -9.26 -26.78 -60.32
N ARG A 75 -8.04 -26.48 -60.78
CA ARG A 75 -7.58 -26.87 -62.13
C ARG A 75 -7.40 -28.38 -62.27
N LEU A 76 -6.84 -29.04 -61.26
CA LEU A 76 -6.69 -30.51 -61.25
C LEU A 76 -8.05 -31.22 -61.20
N GLU A 77 -9.02 -30.68 -60.45
CA GLU A 77 -10.40 -31.20 -60.44
C GLU A 77 -11.02 -31.21 -61.84
N LYS A 78 -10.83 -30.12 -62.59
CA LYS A 78 -11.30 -30.03 -63.97
C LYS A 78 -10.61 -31.06 -64.89
N GLN A 79 -9.29 -31.24 -64.75
CA GLN A 79 -8.56 -32.26 -65.51
C GLN A 79 -8.97 -33.69 -65.17
N LEU A 80 -9.32 -33.95 -63.90
CA LEU A 80 -9.79 -35.24 -63.43
C LEU A 80 -11.18 -35.54 -64.01
N GLN A 81 -12.05 -34.54 -64.09
CA GLN A 81 -13.37 -34.64 -64.72
C GLN A 81 -13.26 -34.90 -66.24
N GLU A 82 -12.31 -34.25 -66.93
CA GLU A 82 -12.00 -34.50 -68.34
C GLU A 82 -11.37 -35.89 -68.58
N ALA A 83 -10.52 -36.37 -67.67
CA ALA A 83 -9.96 -37.72 -67.76
C ALA A 83 -11.03 -38.80 -67.50
N GLN A 84 -11.98 -38.54 -66.59
CA GLN A 84 -13.13 -39.39 -66.33
C GLN A 84 -14.07 -39.48 -67.54
N SER A 85 -14.37 -38.37 -68.21
CA SER A 85 -15.22 -38.39 -69.41
C SER A 85 -14.56 -39.16 -70.56
N LYS A 86 -13.24 -39.03 -70.74
CA LYS A 86 -12.47 -39.83 -71.71
C LYS A 86 -12.45 -41.32 -71.37
N ALA A 87 -12.35 -41.67 -70.08
CA ALA A 87 -12.43 -43.06 -69.64
C ALA A 87 -13.81 -43.68 -69.97
N SER A 88 -14.90 -42.95 -69.73
CA SER A 88 -16.26 -43.39 -70.09
C SER A 88 -16.44 -43.58 -71.59
N GLN A 89 -15.91 -42.66 -72.42
CA GLN A 89 -15.96 -42.78 -73.88
C GLN A 89 -15.16 -43.98 -74.41
N ALA A 90 -13.96 -44.23 -73.85
CA ALA A 90 -13.16 -45.40 -74.21
C ALA A 90 -13.85 -46.73 -73.82
N GLN A 91 -14.65 -46.70 -72.75
CA GLN A 91 -15.44 -47.83 -72.26
C GLN A 91 -16.60 -48.17 -73.20
N GLU A 92 -17.27 -47.15 -73.75
CA GLU A 92 -18.32 -47.30 -74.77
C GLU A 92 -17.75 -47.73 -76.14
N SER A 93 -16.52 -47.31 -76.45
CA SER A 93 -15.84 -47.61 -77.72
C SER A 93 -15.17 -48.99 -77.77
N GLY A 94 -15.10 -49.71 -76.63
CA GLY A 94 -14.45 -51.03 -76.53
C GLY A 94 -12.92 -51.02 -76.61
N SER A 95 -12.29 -49.85 -76.47
CA SER A 95 -10.85 -49.65 -76.63
C SER A 95 -10.11 -49.86 -75.30
N SER A 96 -9.57 -51.06 -75.09
CA SER A 96 -8.93 -51.46 -73.83
C SER A 96 -7.69 -50.62 -73.47
N ASP A 97 -6.87 -50.28 -74.47
CA ASP A 97 -5.62 -49.54 -74.25
C ASP A 97 -5.87 -48.07 -73.84
N GLU A 98 -6.86 -47.43 -74.47
CA GLU A 98 -7.27 -46.07 -74.13
C GLU A 98 -7.88 -46.01 -72.73
N LEU A 99 -8.67 -47.02 -72.36
CA LEU A 99 -9.26 -47.14 -71.03
C LEU A 99 -8.19 -47.30 -69.93
N GLN A 100 -7.18 -48.14 -70.15
CA GLN A 100 -6.06 -48.32 -69.23
C GLN A 100 -5.25 -47.02 -69.06
N SER A 101 -4.99 -46.31 -70.16
CA SER A 101 -4.26 -45.05 -70.13
C SER A 101 -5.03 -43.94 -69.39
N ALA A 102 -6.35 -43.86 -69.58
CA ALA A 102 -7.22 -42.90 -68.91
C ALA A 102 -7.35 -43.22 -67.41
N GLN A 103 -7.48 -44.50 -67.03
CA GLN A 103 -7.50 -44.92 -65.63
C GLN A 103 -6.19 -44.60 -64.90
N LYS A 104 -5.04 -44.82 -65.54
CA LYS A 104 -3.74 -44.42 -64.98
C LYS A 104 -3.65 -42.91 -64.78
N ARG A 105 -4.10 -42.12 -65.75
CA ARG A 105 -4.17 -40.65 -65.66
C ARG A 105 -5.06 -40.19 -64.50
N ILE A 106 -6.20 -40.83 -64.29
CA ILE A 106 -7.10 -40.55 -63.15
C ILE A 106 -6.41 -40.87 -61.83
N ALA A 107 -5.73 -42.00 -61.72
CA ALA A 107 -5.00 -42.37 -60.50
C ALA A 107 -3.88 -41.37 -60.17
N ASP A 108 -3.09 -40.96 -61.17
CA ASP A 108 -2.01 -39.97 -61.03
C ASP A 108 -2.57 -38.60 -60.59
N LEU A 109 -3.62 -38.10 -61.26
CA LEU A 109 -4.28 -36.83 -60.91
C LEU A 109 -4.94 -36.86 -59.52
N THR A 110 -5.49 -38.01 -59.12
CA THR A 110 -6.07 -38.19 -57.78
C THR A 110 -4.98 -38.16 -56.70
N GLY A 111 -3.83 -38.77 -56.97
CA GLY A 111 -2.65 -38.72 -56.09
C GLY A 111 -2.05 -37.31 -55.95
N GLU A 112 -2.02 -36.52 -57.02
CA GLU A 112 -1.55 -35.13 -56.96
C GLU A 112 -2.53 -34.23 -56.17
N ARG A 113 -3.84 -34.42 -56.37
CA ARG A 113 -4.89 -33.68 -55.64
C ARG A 113 -4.85 -33.94 -54.14
N THR A 114 -4.72 -35.19 -53.73
CA THR A 114 -4.63 -35.55 -52.29
C THR A 114 -3.42 -34.89 -51.62
N ARG A 115 -2.24 -34.95 -52.26
CA ARG A 115 -1.03 -34.28 -51.76
C ARG A 115 -1.16 -32.75 -51.67
N LEU A 116 -1.80 -32.12 -52.65
CA LEU A 116 -2.07 -30.68 -52.63
C LEU A 116 -3.08 -30.31 -51.55
N GLN A 117 -4.11 -31.13 -51.34
CA GLN A 117 -5.07 -30.95 -50.25
C GLN A 117 -4.38 -31.02 -48.88
N ASP A 118 -3.47 -31.97 -48.69
CA ASP A 118 -2.69 -32.10 -47.46
C ASP A 118 -1.80 -30.87 -47.23
N GLN A 119 -1.16 -30.34 -48.29
CA GLN A 119 -0.40 -29.10 -48.21
C GLN A 119 -1.26 -27.88 -47.83
N VAL A 120 -2.45 -27.75 -48.41
CA VAL A 120 -3.39 -26.67 -48.06
C VAL A 120 -3.82 -26.77 -46.60
N ASN A 121 -4.15 -27.97 -46.13
CA ASN A 121 -4.51 -28.20 -44.72
C ASN A 121 -3.36 -27.85 -43.77
N GLN A 122 -2.13 -28.21 -44.11
CA GLN A 122 -0.94 -27.88 -43.33
C GLN A 122 -0.70 -26.37 -43.27
N LEU A 123 -0.81 -25.66 -44.40
CA LEU A 123 -0.64 -24.21 -44.45
C LEU A 123 -1.75 -23.48 -43.68
N ASN A 124 -3.00 -23.94 -43.78
CA ASN A 124 -4.11 -23.39 -43.00
C ASN A 124 -3.88 -23.55 -41.49
N SER A 125 -3.35 -24.70 -41.06
CA SER A 125 -2.97 -24.90 -39.66
C SER A 125 -1.88 -23.93 -39.21
N GLN A 126 -0.87 -23.68 -40.05
CA GLN A 126 0.20 -22.72 -39.76
C GLN A 126 -0.34 -21.28 -39.67
N VAL A 127 -1.20 -20.86 -40.60
CA VAL A 127 -1.83 -19.54 -40.56
C VAL A 127 -2.68 -19.36 -39.30
N THR A 128 -3.44 -20.38 -38.92
CA THR A 128 -4.25 -20.36 -37.69
C THR A 128 -3.38 -20.18 -36.45
N GLN A 129 -2.26 -20.91 -36.39
CA GLN A 129 -1.31 -20.79 -35.28
C GLN A 129 -0.64 -19.41 -35.22
N LEU A 130 -0.19 -18.88 -36.37
CA LEU A 130 0.42 -17.55 -36.43
C LEU A 130 -0.57 -16.43 -36.08
N ASN A 131 -1.83 -16.56 -36.49
CA ASN A 131 -2.87 -15.61 -36.12
C ASN A 131 -3.15 -15.65 -34.61
N SER A 132 -3.24 -16.83 -34.01
CA SER A 132 -3.39 -16.98 -32.56
C SER A 132 -2.23 -16.32 -31.79
N GLN A 133 -1.00 -16.48 -32.28
CA GLN A 133 0.18 -15.81 -31.68
C GLN A 133 0.12 -14.28 -31.85
N LEU A 134 -0.40 -13.80 -32.98
CA LEU A 134 -0.57 -12.37 -33.22
C LEU A 134 -1.64 -11.77 -32.30
N ASP A 135 -2.73 -12.48 -32.08
CA ASP A 135 -3.80 -12.10 -31.15
C ASP A 135 -3.29 -12.05 -29.72
N GLU A 136 -2.54 -13.07 -29.27
CA GLU A 136 -1.91 -13.09 -27.93
C GLU A 136 -0.94 -11.92 -27.71
N LEU A 137 -0.07 -11.63 -28.69
CA LEU A 137 0.85 -10.50 -28.61
C LEU A 137 0.12 -9.15 -28.62
N THR A 138 -1.00 -9.06 -29.34
CA THR A 138 -1.84 -7.86 -29.38
C THR A 138 -2.56 -7.64 -28.04
N ASP A 139 -3.10 -8.70 -27.44
CA ASP A 139 -3.73 -8.67 -26.11
C ASP A 139 -2.72 -8.31 -25.01
N GLN A 140 -1.48 -8.82 -25.10
CA GLN A 140 -0.41 -8.44 -24.18
C GLN A 140 -0.05 -6.96 -24.31
N ALA A 141 0.02 -6.43 -25.54
CA ALA A 141 0.26 -5.01 -25.78
C ALA A 141 -0.89 -4.14 -25.23
N ALA A 142 -2.15 -4.57 -25.40
CA ALA A 142 -3.32 -3.88 -24.86
C ALA A 142 -3.31 -3.83 -23.32
N LYS A 143 -3.02 -4.95 -22.64
CA LYS A 143 -2.87 -5.00 -21.18
C LYS A 143 -1.75 -4.09 -20.67
N GLY A 144 -0.62 -4.00 -21.40
CA GLY A 144 0.46 -3.07 -21.11
C GLY A 144 0.04 -1.60 -21.22
N GLN A 145 -0.83 -1.26 -22.18
CA GLN A 145 -1.41 0.07 -22.32
C GLN A 145 -2.40 0.43 -21.20
N GLU A 146 -3.25 -0.51 -20.77
CA GLU A 146 -4.16 -0.28 -19.64
C GLU A 146 -3.39 -0.07 -18.33
N GLY A 147 -2.29 -0.82 -18.12
CA GLY A 147 -1.38 -0.60 -17.01
C GLY A 147 -0.79 0.81 -17.00
N THR A 148 -0.28 1.28 -18.15
CA THR A 148 0.28 2.64 -18.27
C THR A 148 -0.77 3.75 -18.06
N GLN A 149 -2.01 3.56 -18.49
CA GLN A 149 -3.10 4.49 -18.21
C GLN A 149 -3.46 4.56 -16.72
N THR A 150 -3.55 3.41 -16.05
CA THR A 150 -3.81 3.31 -14.61
C THR A 150 -2.74 4.04 -13.81
N LEU A 151 -1.48 3.82 -14.16
CA LEU A 151 -0.33 4.49 -13.55
C LEU A 151 -0.29 5.99 -13.83
N THR A 152 -0.67 6.42 -15.04
CA THR A 152 -0.80 7.84 -15.37
C THR A 152 -1.87 8.51 -14.50
N ASN A 153 -2.99 7.83 -14.26
CA ASN A 153 -4.05 8.33 -13.38
C ASN A 153 -3.58 8.40 -11.91
N GLN A 154 -2.84 7.39 -11.43
CA GLN A 154 -2.22 7.42 -10.10
C GLN A 154 -1.21 8.57 -9.93
N ILE A 155 -0.34 8.79 -10.92
CA ILE A 155 0.62 9.91 -10.91
C ILE A 155 -0.13 11.25 -10.88
N ARG A 156 -1.24 11.38 -11.60
CA ARG A 156 -2.08 12.58 -11.56
C ARG A 156 -2.66 12.80 -10.16
N SER A 157 -3.23 11.76 -9.54
CA SER A 157 -3.78 11.89 -8.18
C SER A 157 -2.70 12.19 -7.13
N LEU A 158 -1.51 11.61 -7.26
CA LEU A 158 -0.39 11.88 -6.35
C LEU A 158 0.12 13.32 -6.49
N ARG A 159 0.18 13.85 -7.71
CA ARG A 159 0.53 15.27 -7.94
C ARG A 159 -0.49 16.22 -7.32
N GLU A 160 -1.76 15.90 -7.44
CA GLU A 160 -2.85 16.69 -6.85
C GLU A 160 -2.80 16.66 -5.31
N GLN A 161 -2.47 15.51 -4.72
CA GLN A 161 -2.21 15.41 -3.28
C GLN A 161 -0.98 16.22 -2.84
N LEU A 162 0.10 16.21 -3.63
CA LEU A 162 1.30 17.01 -3.37
C LEU A 162 1.04 18.52 -3.44
N GLU A 163 0.25 18.97 -4.41
CA GLU A 163 -0.22 20.36 -4.50
C GLU A 163 -1.04 20.75 -3.27
N LYS A 164 -1.97 19.89 -2.85
CA LYS A 164 -2.78 20.12 -1.65
C LYS A 164 -1.92 20.19 -0.39
N ALA A 165 -0.99 19.26 -0.20
CA ALA A 165 -0.07 19.28 0.93
C ALA A 165 0.83 20.54 0.92
N ASN A 166 1.25 21.00 -0.26
CA ASN A 166 2.04 22.23 -0.38
C ASN A 166 1.23 23.48 -0.03
N THR A 167 -0.05 23.55 -0.42
CA THR A 167 -0.92 24.68 -0.06
C THR A 167 -1.24 24.68 1.43
N GLU A 168 -1.53 23.53 2.04
CA GLU A 168 -1.68 23.38 3.49
C GLU A 168 -0.41 23.81 4.24
N ARG A 169 0.77 23.39 3.77
CA ARG A 169 2.06 23.81 4.34
C ARG A 169 2.25 25.32 4.26
N GLN A 170 1.89 25.96 3.15
CA GLN A 170 1.98 27.42 3.01
C GLN A 170 1.05 28.14 3.98
N GLN A 171 -0.17 27.63 4.18
CA GLN A 171 -1.11 28.18 5.16
C GLN A 171 -0.57 28.06 6.58
N LEU A 172 -0.05 26.90 6.96
CA LEU A 172 0.57 26.70 8.28
C LEU A 172 1.78 27.62 8.51
N VAL A 173 2.60 27.86 7.48
CA VAL A 173 3.72 28.82 7.58
C VAL A 173 3.20 30.24 7.79
N ALA A 174 2.13 30.65 7.09
CA ALA A 174 1.52 31.96 7.29
C ALA A 174 0.95 32.12 8.71
N GLU A 175 0.21 31.12 9.19
CA GLU A 175 -0.33 31.09 10.56
C GLU A 175 0.79 31.10 11.62
N HIS A 176 1.87 30.35 11.40
CA HIS A 176 3.03 30.37 12.29
C HIS A 176 3.71 31.75 12.29
N SER A 177 3.78 32.43 11.15
CA SER A 177 4.33 33.78 11.08
C SER A 177 3.48 34.79 11.85
N GLU A 178 2.16 34.67 11.77
CA GLU A 178 1.22 35.55 12.45
C GLU A 178 1.25 35.35 13.96
N THR A 179 1.23 34.10 14.42
CA THR A 179 1.35 33.75 15.84
C THR A 179 2.69 34.20 16.43
N THR A 180 3.78 34.10 15.66
CA THR A 180 5.10 34.61 16.08
C THR A 180 5.07 36.13 16.24
N ALA A 181 4.46 36.85 15.29
CA ALA A 181 4.32 38.31 15.40
C ALA A 181 3.45 38.73 16.60
N GLN A 182 2.38 37.98 16.91
CA GLN A 182 1.55 38.20 18.09
C GLN A 182 2.34 37.94 19.39
N LEU A 183 3.17 36.90 19.43
CA LEU A 183 4.03 36.61 20.58
C LEU A 183 5.05 37.72 20.81
N GLU A 184 5.72 38.20 19.76
CA GLU A 184 6.66 39.33 19.85
C GLU A 184 5.95 40.60 20.34
N ALA A 185 4.73 40.88 19.85
CA ALA A 185 3.94 42.01 20.32
C ALA A 185 3.54 41.87 21.80
N ALA A 186 3.18 40.68 22.25
CA ALA A 186 2.90 40.39 23.65
C ALA A 186 4.15 40.56 24.53
N GLN A 187 5.31 40.09 24.07
CA GLN A 187 6.58 40.26 24.76
C GLN A 187 6.98 41.73 24.90
N ARG A 188 6.79 42.56 23.85
CA ARG A 188 7.02 44.00 23.95
C ARG A 188 6.13 44.67 24.99
N LYS A 189 4.84 44.30 25.03
CA LYS A 189 3.90 44.80 26.06
C LYS A 189 4.32 44.38 27.47
N ALA A 190 4.83 43.16 27.64
CA ALA A 190 5.36 42.70 28.92
C ALA A 190 6.58 43.54 29.36
N GLN A 191 7.54 43.79 28.46
CA GLN A 191 8.70 44.65 28.74
C GLN A 191 8.27 46.10 29.09
N GLU A 192 7.28 46.64 28.39
CA GLU A 192 6.71 47.95 28.73
C GLU A 192 6.04 47.96 30.12
N ALA A 193 5.38 46.86 30.52
CA ALA A 193 4.82 46.73 31.86
C ALA A 193 5.91 46.66 32.94
N ASP A 194 6.99 45.89 32.70
CA ASP A 194 8.13 45.78 33.61
C ASP A 194 8.84 47.13 33.81
N THR A 195 9.03 47.89 32.73
CA THR A 195 9.62 49.25 32.84
C THR A 195 8.73 50.22 33.63
N LYS A 196 7.40 50.12 33.48
CA LYS A 196 6.46 50.91 34.30
C LYS A 196 6.49 50.50 35.77
N LEU A 197 6.57 49.20 36.07
CA LEU A 197 6.74 48.71 37.43
C LEU A 197 8.01 49.26 38.09
N ALA A 198 9.14 49.21 37.38
CA ALA A 198 10.40 49.80 37.86
C ALA A 198 10.30 51.31 38.13
N GLN A 199 9.58 52.05 37.27
CA GLN A 199 9.30 53.48 37.51
C GLN A 199 8.44 53.71 38.76
N PHE A 200 7.42 52.88 38.99
CA PHE A 200 6.60 52.96 40.20
C PHE A 200 7.39 52.67 41.48
N ASP A 201 8.30 51.70 41.44
CA ASP A 201 9.17 51.39 42.59
C ASP A 201 10.15 52.54 42.89
N ALA A 202 10.71 53.18 41.85
CA ALA A 202 11.55 54.37 42.02
C ALA A 202 10.77 55.54 42.66
N LEU A 203 9.55 55.81 42.18
CA LEU A 203 8.67 56.84 42.77
C LEU A 203 8.34 56.55 44.24
N ARG A 204 8.10 55.29 44.59
CA ARG A 204 7.88 54.87 45.99
C ARG A 204 9.10 55.12 46.85
N GLN A 205 10.30 54.87 46.33
CA GLN A 205 11.55 55.11 47.06
C GLN A 205 11.80 56.62 47.27
N ASP A 206 11.52 57.44 46.26
CA ASP A 206 11.58 58.90 46.36
C ASP A 206 10.60 59.42 47.41
N GLU A 207 9.35 58.94 47.41
CA GLU A 207 8.35 59.32 48.42
C GLU A 207 8.79 58.93 49.84
N ALA A 208 9.37 57.74 50.01
CA ALA A 208 9.91 57.30 51.29
C ALA A 208 11.07 58.20 51.76
N SER A 209 11.96 58.60 50.85
CA SER A 209 13.07 59.52 51.15
C SER A 209 12.59 60.92 51.53
N ALA A 210 11.58 61.45 50.82
CA ALA A 210 10.96 62.73 51.12
C ALA A 210 10.26 62.71 52.48
N ARG A 211 9.55 61.61 52.81
CA ARG A 211 8.95 61.42 54.14
C ARG A 211 10.01 61.41 55.25
N ALA A 212 11.15 60.75 55.03
CA ALA A 212 12.26 60.76 56.00
C ALA A 212 12.84 62.17 56.21
N GLN A 213 12.99 62.97 55.14
CA GLN A 213 13.44 64.36 55.24
C GLN A 213 12.44 65.23 56.02
N VAL A 214 11.13 65.02 55.81
CA VAL A 214 10.09 65.75 56.56
C VAL A 214 10.16 65.41 58.05
N GLU A 215 10.34 64.15 58.41
CA GLU A 215 10.49 63.75 59.82
C GLU A 215 11.76 64.32 60.46
N GLU A 216 12.89 64.34 59.73
CA GLU A 216 14.12 64.97 60.19
C GLU A 216 13.97 66.49 60.38
N LEU A 217 13.33 67.19 59.43
CA LEU A 217 13.03 68.62 59.58
C LEU A 217 12.11 68.91 60.76
N LYS A 218 11.10 68.06 61.01
CA LYS A 218 10.25 68.16 62.21
C LYS A 218 11.06 68.01 63.48
N LYS A 219 12.01 67.07 63.52
CA LYS A 219 12.91 66.87 64.65
C LYS A 219 13.79 68.11 64.88
N GLN A 220 14.42 68.64 63.84
CA GLN A 220 15.24 69.86 63.93
C GLN A 220 14.42 71.08 64.39
N LEU A 221 13.17 71.20 63.95
CA LEU A 221 12.26 72.24 64.42
C LEU A 221 11.93 72.07 65.90
N ALA A 222 11.65 70.85 66.36
CA ALA A 222 11.41 70.57 67.77
C ALA A 222 12.64 70.88 68.64
N GLU A 223 13.84 70.49 68.20
CA GLU A 223 15.09 70.83 68.87
C GLU A 223 15.34 72.34 68.90
N SER A 224 15.02 73.07 67.80
CA SER A 224 15.13 74.53 67.78
C SER A 224 14.16 75.20 68.75
N ARG A 225 12.92 74.70 68.85
CA ARG A 225 11.94 75.18 69.84
C ARG A 225 12.42 74.93 71.27
N GLN A 226 12.97 73.75 71.57
CA GLN A 226 13.55 73.47 72.89
C GLN A 226 14.75 74.37 73.20
N ARG A 227 15.60 74.70 72.20
CA ARG A 227 16.68 75.67 72.39
C ARG A 227 16.14 77.06 72.72
N GLU A 228 15.13 77.55 72.02
CA GLU A 228 14.48 78.84 72.32
C GLU A 228 13.87 78.87 73.73
N GLU A 229 13.22 77.79 74.14
CA GLU A 229 12.66 77.65 75.49
C GLU A 229 13.75 77.66 76.57
N ASN A 230 14.85 76.95 76.35
CA ASN A 230 16.03 76.99 77.23
C ASN A 230 16.67 78.38 77.31
N TYR A 231 16.74 79.11 76.19
CA TYR A 231 17.22 80.50 76.18
C TYR A 231 16.27 81.44 76.92
N ARG A 232 14.95 81.24 76.80
CA ARG A 232 13.96 81.98 77.60
C ARG A 232 14.12 81.71 79.10
N SER A 233 14.29 80.46 79.52
CA SER A 233 14.54 80.13 80.92
C SER A 233 15.89 80.65 81.44
N GLN A 234 16.88 80.85 80.57
CA GLN A 234 18.15 81.49 80.94
C GLN A 234 18.04 83.02 81.04
N LEU A 235 17.22 83.65 80.20
CA LEU A 235 16.86 85.07 80.33
C LEU A 235 16.07 85.32 81.63
N GLU A 236 15.16 84.41 81.98
CA GLU A 236 14.41 84.44 83.25
C GLU A 236 15.33 84.29 84.48
N LYS A 237 16.47 83.58 84.35
CA LYS A 237 17.50 83.48 85.41
C LYS A 237 18.41 84.71 85.51
N ASN A 238 18.41 85.61 84.52
CA ASN A 238 19.31 86.77 84.45
C ASN A 238 18.60 88.12 84.64
N GLU A 239 17.34 88.15 85.07
CA GLU A 239 16.71 89.38 85.54
C GLU A 239 16.83 89.53 87.07
N PRO A 240 17.45 90.61 87.58
CA PRO A 240 17.12 91.12 88.90
C PRO A 240 15.74 91.80 88.83
N SER A 241 14.79 91.31 89.64
CA SER A 241 13.44 91.87 89.75
C SER A 241 13.41 93.37 90.06
N PRO A 242 12.48 94.14 89.46
CA PRO A 242 11.85 95.25 90.15
C PRO A 242 10.47 94.81 90.64
N LYS A 243 10.35 94.76 91.97
CA LYS A 243 9.09 94.77 92.68
C LYS A 243 8.30 96.03 92.30
N THR A 244 7.06 95.87 91.88
CA THR A 244 6.02 96.89 92.13
C THR A 244 4.97 96.26 93.00
N ASP A 245 5.21 96.47 94.28
CA ASP A 245 4.40 96.16 95.42
C ASP A 245 3.24 97.17 95.47
N SER A 246 2.04 96.74 95.10
CA SER A 246 0.83 97.39 95.56
C SER A 246 -0.30 96.38 95.63
N LEU A 247 -0.80 96.23 96.86
CA LEU A 247 -2.10 95.67 97.25
C LEU A 247 -2.15 94.18 97.63
N GLN A 248 -1.47 93.84 98.73
CA GLN A 248 -2.15 93.09 99.79
C GLN A 248 -2.92 94.09 100.66
N LYS A 249 -4.27 94.10 100.60
CA LYS A 249 -5.15 94.22 101.79
C LYS A 249 -6.64 94.12 101.43
N ILE A 250 -7.15 92.92 101.13
CA ILE A 250 -8.50 92.57 101.59
C ILE A 250 -8.57 91.08 101.88
N THR A 251 -8.33 90.76 103.16
CA THR A 251 -8.90 89.57 103.79
C THR A 251 -10.42 89.67 103.83
N ALA A 252 -11.02 88.51 103.64
CA ALA A 252 -12.20 88.03 104.34
C ALA A 252 -13.59 88.44 103.81
N VAL A 253 -14.44 87.41 103.91
CA VAL A 253 -15.89 87.36 103.81
C VAL A 253 -16.35 87.34 102.34
N GLY A 254 -16.72 86.20 101.77
CA GLY A 254 -17.47 85.10 102.37
C GLY A 254 -18.94 85.30 102.02
N SER A 255 -19.54 84.23 101.50
CA SER A 255 -20.97 84.08 101.21
C SER A 255 -21.46 84.95 100.05
N LYS A 256 -22.33 84.54 99.15
CA LYS A 256 -23.12 83.33 98.86
C LYS A 256 -23.77 83.77 97.53
N ALA A 257 -23.74 83.01 96.44
CA ALA A 257 -24.79 82.05 96.09
C ALA A 257 -24.52 81.54 94.65
N GLU A 258 -24.85 80.26 94.41
CA GLU A 258 -25.09 79.60 93.09
C GLU A 258 -23.87 79.14 92.21
N SER A 259 -23.31 78.00 92.67
CA SER A 259 -22.54 76.88 92.09
C SER A 259 -21.28 77.04 91.17
N GLU A 260 -20.09 77.04 91.79
CA GLU A 260 -18.77 76.86 91.14
C GLU A 260 -18.12 75.46 91.24
N PRO A 261 -18.29 74.64 92.30
CA PRO A 261 -17.78 73.27 92.26
C PRO A 261 -18.47 72.45 91.16
N GLU A 262 -19.75 72.73 90.89
CA GLU A 262 -20.52 72.09 89.82
C GLU A 262 -20.01 72.39 88.41
N LYS A 263 -19.41 73.55 88.14
CA LYS A 263 -18.89 73.88 86.80
C LYS A 263 -17.58 73.14 86.49
N ALA A 264 -16.67 73.04 87.46
CA ALA A 264 -15.46 72.24 87.32
C ALA A 264 -15.79 70.74 87.25
N THR A 265 -16.75 70.27 88.07
CA THR A 265 -17.27 68.90 87.98
C THR A 265 -18.01 68.65 86.67
N ALA A 266 -18.75 69.62 86.13
CA ALA A 266 -19.42 69.52 84.83
C ALA A 266 -18.43 69.50 83.66
N MET A 267 -17.34 70.27 83.72
CA MET A 267 -16.26 70.20 82.71
C MET A 267 -15.53 68.86 82.78
N LEU A 268 -15.25 68.34 83.98
CA LEU A 268 -14.65 67.01 84.13
C LEU A 268 -15.60 65.90 83.65
N ALA A 269 -16.90 66.00 83.96
CA ALA A 269 -17.92 65.08 83.48
C ALA A 269 -18.07 65.13 81.95
N LEU A 270 -18.02 66.32 81.34
CA LEU A 270 -18.03 66.49 79.90
C LEU A 270 -16.77 65.91 79.25
N ALA A 271 -15.60 66.11 79.86
CA ALA A 271 -14.34 65.53 79.38
C ALA A 271 -14.34 63.99 79.48
N MET A 272 -14.87 63.42 80.57
CA MET A 272 -15.05 61.97 80.72
C MET A 272 -16.03 61.41 79.70
N GLN A 273 -17.17 62.09 79.49
CA GLN A 273 -18.15 61.69 78.48
C GLN A 273 -17.58 61.74 77.06
N LEU A 274 -16.80 62.78 76.74
CA LEU A 274 -16.14 62.89 75.43
C LEU A 274 -15.06 61.81 75.27
N HIS A 275 -14.29 61.53 76.32
CA HIS A 275 -13.32 60.44 76.35
C HIS A 275 -13.99 59.08 76.07
N ASP A 276 -15.06 58.75 76.81
CA ASP A 276 -15.79 57.50 76.63
C ASP A 276 -16.39 57.40 75.23
N GLN A 277 -16.90 58.52 74.70
CA GLN A 277 -17.38 58.58 73.32
C GLN A 277 -16.27 58.29 72.29
N TYR A 278 -15.05 58.79 72.49
CA TYR A 278 -13.92 58.48 71.60
C TYR A 278 -13.43 57.04 71.77
N VAL A 279 -13.43 56.50 72.98
CA VAL A 279 -13.08 55.10 73.25
C VAL A 279 -14.08 54.16 72.56
N ASP A 280 -15.38 54.45 72.65
CA ASP A 280 -16.41 53.64 72.01
C ASP A 280 -16.38 53.77 70.48
N LYS A 281 -16.12 54.98 69.95
CA LYS A 281 -15.85 55.17 68.51
C LYS A 281 -14.62 54.38 68.06
N GLY A 282 -13.55 54.37 68.84
CA GLY A 282 -12.33 53.59 68.54
C GLY A 282 -12.58 52.08 68.58
N LYS A 283 -13.34 51.59 69.57
CA LYS A 283 -13.77 50.18 69.63
C LYS A 283 -14.65 49.80 68.44
N ALA A 284 -15.61 50.66 68.07
CA ALA A 284 -16.48 50.45 66.91
C ALA A 284 -15.69 50.43 65.60
N GLN A 285 -14.77 51.39 65.40
CA GLN A 285 -13.89 51.43 64.23
C GLN A 285 -12.98 50.20 64.14
N LYS A 286 -12.40 49.77 65.27
CA LYS A 286 -11.59 48.54 65.32
C LYS A 286 -12.44 47.31 64.95
N ALA A 287 -13.63 47.18 65.53
CA ALA A 287 -14.53 46.07 65.22
C ALA A 287 -14.93 46.05 63.73
N GLN A 288 -15.19 47.23 63.16
CA GLN A 288 -15.49 47.37 61.74
C GLN A 288 -14.31 46.94 60.86
N LEU A 289 -13.09 47.41 61.14
CA LEU A 289 -11.89 47.02 60.39
C LEU A 289 -11.58 45.53 60.49
N VAL A 290 -11.82 44.93 61.66
CA VAL A 290 -11.67 43.47 61.84
C VAL A 290 -12.71 42.72 61.02
N ALA A 291 -13.98 43.13 61.06
CA ALA A 291 -15.04 42.49 60.28
C ALA A 291 -14.82 42.63 58.75
N GLU A 292 -14.36 43.79 58.30
CA GLU A 292 -13.99 44.03 56.90
C GLU A 292 -12.77 43.20 56.50
N GLY A 293 -11.76 43.12 57.37
CA GLY A 293 -10.58 42.28 57.18
C GLY A 293 -10.89 40.78 57.16
N GLU A 294 -11.85 40.32 57.96
CA GLU A 294 -12.33 38.93 57.96
C GLU A 294 -13.15 38.62 56.71
N SER A 295 -14.03 39.53 56.29
CA SER A 295 -14.84 39.39 55.07
C SER A 295 -13.96 39.34 53.81
N THR A 296 -13.00 40.25 53.69
CA THR A 296 -12.05 40.27 52.57
C THR A 296 -11.16 39.03 52.54
N ARG A 297 -10.68 38.57 53.71
CA ARG A 297 -9.93 37.32 53.82
C ARG A 297 -10.76 36.12 53.38
N GLN A 298 -12.02 36.03 53.83
CA GLN A 298 -12.90 34.93 53.46
C GLN A 298 -13.17 34.94 51.96
N SER A 299 -13.50 36.10 51.38
CA SER A 299 -13.70 36.23 49.93
C SER A 299 -12.47 35.82 49.13
N LEU A 300 -11.25 36.15 49.60
CA LEU A 300 -10.01 35.77 48.94
C LEU A 300 -9.78 34.25 48.99
N ILE A 301 -10.09 33.62 50.12
CA ILE A 301 -10.01 32.16 50.27
C ILE A 301 -11.02 31.48 49.36
N ASP A 302 -12.26 31.96 49.31
CA ASP A 302 -13.31 31.40 48.46
C ASP A 302 -12.96 31.55 46.97
N GLU A 303 -12.41 32.69 46.55
CA GLU A 303 -11.95 32.90 45.18
C GLU A 303 -10.75 31.99 44.84
N ALA A 304 -9.79 31.85 45.76
CA ALA A 304 -8.64 30.97 45.58
C ALA A 304 -9.06 29.50 45.49
N GLN A 305 -9.99 29.06 46.34
CA GLN A 305 -10.57 27.71 46.30
C GLN A 305 -11.30 27.47 44.99
N LYS A 306 -12.13 28.43 44.54
CA LYS A 306 -12.82 28.32 43.25
C LYS A 306 -11.84 28.16 42.08
N LYS A 307 -10.80 28.98 42.00
CA LYS A 307 -9.78 28.88 40.94
C LYS A 307 -9.01 27.56 41.01
N HIS A 308 -8.69 27.10 42.21
CA HIS A 308 -8.05 25.82 42.42
C HIS A 308 -8.92 24.67 41.89
N ASP A 309 -10.20 24.64 42.27
CA ASP A 309 -11.13 23.59 41.86
C ASP A 309 -11.39 23.62 40.35
N GLU A 310 -11.50 24.82 39.76
CA GLU A 310 -11.58 24.99 38.30
C GLU A 310 -10.34 24.45 37.59
N THR A 311 -9.14 24.70 38.13
CA THR A 311 -7.88 24.23 37.55
C THR A 311 -7.76 22.70 37.63
N ILE A 312 -8.15 22.11 38.76
CA ILE A 312 -8.17 20.64 38.90
C ILE A 312 -9.19 20.03 37.94
N ALA A 313 -10.39 20.58 37.85
CA ALA A 313 -11.42 20.09 36.95
C ALA A 313 -10.96 20.13 35.47
N GLN A 314 -10.29 21.21 35.06
CA GLN A 314 -9.71 21.31 33.72
C GLN A 314 -8.59 20.30 33.48
N ALA A 315 -7.71 20.10 34.46
CA ALA A 315 -6.63 19.12 34.38
C ALA A 315 -7.17 17.67 34.30
N ASP A 316 -8.21 17.37 35.08
CA ASP A 316 -8.87 16.06 35.08
C ASP A 316 -9.59 15.80 33.76
N ASP A 317 -10.33 16.79 33.21
CA ASP A 317 -10.98 16.68 31.90
C ASP A 317 -9.97 16.44 30.78
N TYR A 318 -8.87 17.21 30.79
CA TYR A 318 -7.78 17.03 29.84
C TYR A 318 -7.18 15.62 29.91
N SER A 319 -6.87 15.14 31.12
CA SER A 319 -6.32 13.80 31.35
C SER A 319 -7.27 12.70 30.88
N GLN A 320 -8.56 12.81 31.19
CA GLN A 320 -9.59 11.86 30.74
C GLN A 320 -9.69 11.84 29.22
N ARG A 321 -9.70 13.00 28.59
CA ARG A 321 -9.77 13.12 27.12
C ARG A 321 -8.52 12.55 26.45
N THR A 322 -7.33 12.80 26.99
CA THR A 322 -6.08 12.19 26.49
C THR A 322 -6.12 10.68 26.60
N ARG A 323 -6.55 10.13 27.74
CA ARG A 323 -6.68 8.67 27.93
C ARG A 323 -7.69 8.08 26.95
N SER A 324 -8.88 8.68 26.83
CA SER A 324 -9.90 8.24 25.88
C SER A 324 -9.39 8.25 24.43
N ASN A 325 -8.69 9.32 24.03
CA ASN A 325 -8.13 9.42 22.69
C ASN A 325 -7.04 8.36 22.45
N ALA A 326 -6.19 8.11 23.44
CA ALA A 326 -5.16 7.08 23.38
C ALA A 326 -5.77 5.66 23.29
N ASP A 327 -6.82 5.39 24.08
CA ASP A 327 -7.54 4.11 24.05
C ASP A 327 -8.22 3.89 22.70
N GLN A 328 -8.88 4.92 22.16
CA GLN A 328 -9.50 4.87 20.83
C GLN A 328 -8.46 4.67 19.71
N TYR A 329 -7.31 5.30 19.82
CA TYR A 329 -6.21 5.10 18.88
C TYR A 329 -5.67 3.67 18.97
N SER A 330 -5.42 3.15 20.17
CA SER A 330 -4.96 1.78 20.38
C SER A 330 -5.96 0.75 19.84
N GLN A 331 -7.26 0.96 20.06
CA GLN A 331 -8.32 0.11 19.52
C GLN A 331 -8.31 0.10 17.99
N ARG A 332 -8.17 1.27 17.34
CA ARG A 332 -8.09 1.35 15.87
C ARG A 332 -6.88 0.63 15.31
N VAL A 333 -5.70 0.81 15.92
CA VAL A 333 -4.48 0.12 15.49
C VAL A 333 -4.61 -1.39 15.64
N ARG A 334 -5.17 -1.87 16.76
CA ARG A 334 -5.43 -3.31 16.95
C ARG A 334 -6.42 -3.85 15.94
N ALA A 335 -7.52 -3.15 15.70
CA ALA A 335 -8.53 -3.56 14.73
C ALA A 335 -7.97 -3.62 13.30
N GLN A 336 -7.13 -2.66 12.92
CA GLN A 336 -6.46 -2.67 11.62
C GLN A 336 -5.46 -3.83 11.52
N ALA A 337 -4.64 -4.07 12.54
CA ALA A 337 -3.70 -5.18 12.55
C ALA A 337 -4.41 -6.55 12.51
N ASP A 338 -5.54 -6.69 13.21
CA ASP A 338 -6.37 -7.90 13.17
C ASP A 338 -6.96 -8.12 11.77
N GLU A 339 -7.36 -7.05 11.08
CA GLU A 339 -7.87 -7.11 9.71
C GLU A 339 -6.78 -7.49 8.70
N GLU A 340 -5.62 -6.86 8.77
CA GLU A 340 -4.46 -7.21 7.93
C GLU A 340 -4.05 -8.67 8.15
N THR A 341 -4.03 -9.13 9.39
CA THR A 341 -3.75 -10.54 9.73
C THR A 341 -4.80 -11.49 9.15
N ARG A 342 -6.09 -11.10 9.17
CA ARG A 342 -7.17 -11.90 8.56
C ARG A 342 -7.02 -11.99 7.05
N GLN A 343 -6.72 -10.88 6.38
CA GLN A 343 -6.51 -10.85 4.93
C GLN A 343 -5.32 -11.74 4.55
N GLN A 344 -4.18 -11.60 5.24
CA GLN A 344 -3.01 -12.42 4.98
C GLN A 344 -3.28 -13.92 5.18
N ARG A 345 -4.10 -14.29 6.17
CA ARG A 345 -4.54 -15.68 6.36
C ARG A 345 -5.48 -16.14 5.26
N ALA A 346 -6.42 -15.31 4.83
CA ALA A 346 -7.34 -15.64 3.74
C ALA A 346 -6.59 -15.85 2.41
N ASP A 347 -5.62 -14.99 2.10
CA ASP A 347 -4.78 -15.12 0.90
C ASP A 347 -3.92 -16.38 0.96
N ALA A 348 -3.30 -16.66 2.12
CA ALA A 348 -2.54 -17.87 2.33
C ALA A 348 -3.41 -19.14 2.19
N GLU A 349 -4.63 -19.12 2.73
CA GLU A 349 -5.59 -20.21 2.59
C GLU A 349 -6.01 -20.39 1.13
N ALA A 350 -6.29 -19.31 0.40
CA ALA A 350 -6.63 -19.36 -1.03
C ALA A 350 -5.49 -19.97 -1.86
N TYR A 351 -4.25 -19.53 -1.63
CA TYR A 351 -3.07 -20.06 -2.30
C TYR A 351 -2.85 -21.55 -1.99
N VAL A 352 -3.02 -21.96 -0.73
CA VAL A 352 -2.94 -23.38 -0.35
C VAL A 352 -4.03 -24.21 -1.02
N GLN A 353 -5.23 -23.66 -1.23
CA GLN A 353 -6.30 -24.35 -1.95
C GLN A 353 -5.96 -24.51 -3.43
N GLU A 354 -5.40 -23.50 -4.08
CA GLU A 354 -4.95 -23.56 -5.47
C GLU A 354 -3.88 -24.66 -5.66
N ILE A 355 -2.84 -24.66 -4.83
CA ILE A 355 -1.81 -25.72 -4.86
C ILE A 355 -2.44 -27.11 -4.69
N ARG A 356 -3.42 -27.25 -3.79
CA ARG A 356 -4.10 -28.54 -3.60
C ARG A 356 -4.90 -28.96 -4.83
N GLN A 357 -5.58 -28.03 -5.49
CA GLN A 357 -6.32 -28.31 -6.72
C GLN A 357 -5.39 -28.71 -7.86
N ASP A 358 -4.29 -27.99 -8.04
CA ASP A 358 -3.28 -28.30 -9.05
C ASP A 358 -2.64 -29.67 -8.81
N ALA A 359 -2.29 -29.96 -7.56
CA ALA A 359 -1.75 -31.27 -7.18
C ALA A 359 -2.76 -32.40 -7.44
N GLN A 360 -4.05 -32.19 -7.15
CA GLN A 360 -5.11 -33.14 -7.44
C GLN A 360 -5.31 -33.33 -8.94
N ALA A 361 -5.30 -32.25 -9.72
CA ALA A 361 -5.43 -32.29 -11.17
C ALA A 361 -4.25 -33.04 -11.81
N TYR A 362 -3.03 -32.79 -11.34
CA TYR A 362 -1.82 -33.48 -11.80
C TYR A 362 -1.84 -34.97 -11.48
N ASP A 363 -2.20 -35.37 -10.25
CA ASP A 363 -2.34 -36.78 -9.87
C ASP A 363 -3.43 -37.46 -10.71
N HIS A 364 -4.58 -36.79 -10.90
CA HIS A 364 -5.66 -37.32 -11.73
C HIS A 364 -5.24 -37.53 -13.19
N LYS A 365 -4.57 -36.54 -13.79
CA LYS A 365 -4.06 -36.64 -15.16
C LYS A 365 -3.05 -37.77 -15.27
N THR A 366 -2.09 -37.85 -14.36
CA THR A 366 -1.05 -38.89 -14.36
C THR A 366 -1.66 -40.29 -14.28
N ARG A 367 -2.67 -40.49 -13.43
CA ARG A 367 -3.39 -41.77 -13.34
C ARG A 367 -4.16 -42.08 -14.61
N THR A 368 -4.83 -41.09 -15.19
CA THR A 368 -5.60 -41.25 -16.42
C THR A 368 -4.70 -41.62 -17.60
N ASP A 369 -3.58 -40.90 -17.77
CA ASP A 369 -2.58 -41.17 -18.81
C ASP A 369 -1.97 -42.58 -18.64
N ALA A 370 -1.70 -43.00 -17.40
CA ALA A 370 -1.20 -44.34 -17.10
C ALA A 370 -2.23 -45.45 -17.40
N ASP A 371 -3.50 -45.23 -17.05
CA ASP A 371 -4.59 -46.16 -17.36
C ASP A 371 -4.82 -46.28 -18.87
N GLU A 372 -4.74 -45.17 -19.60
CA GLU A 372 -4.88 -45.13 -21.06
C GLU A 372 -3.70 -45.83 -21.75
N TYR A 373 -2.47 -45.56 -21.32
CA TYR A 373 -1.29 -46.29 -21.79
C TYR A 373 -1.43 -47.81 -21.55
N SER A 374 -1.86 -48.21 -20.35
CA SER A 374 -2.09 -49.62 -20.01
C SER A 374 -3.13 -50.27 -20.93
N LYS A 375 -4.23 -49.57 -21.23
CA LYS A 375 -5.24 -50.04 -22.19
C LYS A 375 -4.66 -50.19 -23.60
N ASN A 376 -3.91 -49.21 -24.07
CA ASN A 376 -3.30 -49.22 -25.40
C ASN A 376 -2.29 -50.37 -25.57
N VAL A 377 -1.44 -50.58 -24.56
CA VAL A 377 -0.49 -51.71 -24.57
C VAL A 377 -1.23 -53.05 -24.58
N LYS A 378 -2.27 -53.22 -23.76
CA LYS A 378 -3.09 -54.44 -23.77
C LYS A 378 -3.79 -54.67 -25.12
N ALA A 379 -4.34 -53.62 -25.72
CA ALA A 379 -4.98 -53.71 -27.03
C ALA A 379 -3.99 -54.15 -28.10
N LYS A 380 -2.78 -53.56 -28.11
CA LYS A 380 -1.72 -53.94 -29.05
C LYS A 380 -1.23 -55.37 -28.86
N LEU A 381 -1.02 -55.80 -27.62
CA LEU A 381 -0.67 -57.20 -27.33
C LEU A 381 -1.74 -58.18 -27.79
N TYR A 382 -3.01 -57.80 -27.67
CA TYR A 382 -4.12 -58.62 -28.17
C TYR A 382 -4.12 -58.71 -29.70
N GLU A 383 -3.91 -57.59 -30.39
CA GLU A 383 -3.80 -57.54 -31.86
C GLU A 383 -2.61 -58.37 -32.35
N ASP A 384 -1.43 -58.20 -31.75
CA ASP A 384 -0.24 -58.99 -32.06
C ASP A 384 -0.49 -60.50 -31.83
N SER A 385 -1.18 -60.86 -30.75
CA SER A 385 -1.59 -62.24 -30.48
C SER A 385 -2.51 -62.79 -31.58
N GLN A 386 -3.45 -62.00 -32.10
CA GLN A 386 -4.33 -62.41 -33.21
C GLN A 386 -3.55 -62.60 -34.51
N VAL A 387 -2.61 -61.70 -34.81
CA VAL A 387 -1.73 -61.83 -35.99
C VAL A 387 -0.88 -63.10 -35.91
N ILE A 388 -0.28 -63.37 -34.75
CA ILE A 388 0.50 -64.60 -34.53
C ILE A 388 -0.39 -65.84 -34.70
N GLN A 389 -1.61 -65.84 -34.16
CA GLN A 389 -2.55 -66.94 -34.36
C GLN A 389 -2.92 -67.15 -35.83
N GLY A 390 -3.15 -66.06 -36.58
CA GLY A 390 -3.37 -66.09 -38.02
C GLY A 390 -2.19 -66.67 -38.79
N ASN A 391 -0.96 -66.24 -38.46
CA ASN A 391 0.27 -66.74 -39.06
C ASN A 391 0.49 -68.23 -38.78
N ILE A 392 0.24 -68.69 -37.55
CA ILE A 392 0.29 -70.11 -37.18
C ILE A 392 -0.69 -70.91 -38.04
N THR A 393 -1.91 -70.40 -38.23
CA THR A 393 -2.94 -71.07 -39.05
C THR A 393 -2.52 -71.15 -40.52
N SER A 394 -1.99 -70.06 -41.07
CA SER A 394 -1.47 -70.01 -42.44
C SER A 394 -0.28 -70.94 -42.65
N LEU A 395 0.66 -71.00 -41.69
CA LEU A 395 1.80 -71.92 -41.71
C LEU A 395 1.34 -73.39 -41.66
N LYS A 396 0.36 -73.73 -40.82
CA LYS A 396 -0.22 -75.09 -40.79
C LYS A 396 -0.88 -75.47 -42.11
N LYS A 397 -1.58 -74.53 -42.75
CA LYS A 397 -2.17 -74.75 -44.08
C LYS A 397 -1.07 -74.99 -45.13
N PHE A 398 -0.04 -74.14 -45.13
CA PHE A 398 1.12 -74.30 -46.01
C PHE A 398 1.83 -75.63 -45.78
N GLU A 399 2.03 -76.04 -44.52
CA GLU A 399 2.63 -77.34 -44.19
C GLU A 399 1.79 -78.50 -44.74
N ASN A 400 0.47 -78.47 -44.58
CA ASN A 400 -0.42 -79.50 -45.12
C ASN A 400 -0.38 -79.56 -46.65
N GLU A 401 -0.43 -78.40 -47.33
CA GLU A 401 -0.31 -78.34 -48.78
C GLU A 401 1.06 -78.82 -49.26
N TYR A 402 2.14 -78.44 -48.58
CA TYR A 402 3.50 -78.87 -48.88
C TYR A 402 3.66 -80.38 -48.69
N ARG A 403 3.16 -80.94 -47.59
CA ARG A 403 3.13 -82.39 -47.34
C ARG A 403 2.33 -83.13 -48.41
N SER A 404 1.19 -82.59 -48.85
CA SER A 404 0.41 -83.17 -49.95
C SER A 404 1.22 -83.18 -51.24
N ARG A 405 1.79 -82.04 -51.64
CA ARG A 405 2.62 -81.94 -52.86
C ARG A 405 3.84 -82.85 -52.81
N LEU A 406 4.50 -82.95 -51.66
CA LEU A 406 5.64 -83.84 -51.46
C LEU A 406 5.20 -85.31 -51.59
N LYS A 407 4.05 -85.68 -51.02
CA LYS A 407 3.48 -87.02 -51.16
C LYS A 407 3.13 -87.33 -52.62
N ASP A 408 2.52 -86.38 -53.33
CA ASP A 408 2.16 -86.52 -54.74
C ASP A 408 3.42 -86.65 -55.61
N PHE A 409 4.46 -85.84 -55.36
CA PHE A 409 5.74 -85.90 -56.07
C PHE A 409 6.47 -87.23 -55.83
N LEU A 410 6.50 -87.72 -54.59
CA LEU A 410 7.06 -89.04 -54.27
C LEU A 410 6.25 -90.17 -54.91
N GLY A 411 4.93 -90.04 -54.97
CA GLY A 411 4.05 -90.97 -55.70
C GLY A 411 4.37 -91.00 -57.20
N GLN A 412 4.51 -89.83 -57.83
CA GLN A 412 4.89 -89.73 -59.25
C GLN A 412 6.28 -90.30 -59.53
N LEU A 413 7.25 -90.10 -58.64
CA LEU A 413 8.57 -90.73 -58.73
C LEU A 413 8.47 -92.26 -58.62
N MET A 414 7.64 -92.77 -57.70
CA MET A 414 7.42 -94.20 -57.53
C MET A 414 6.72 -94.81 -58.76
N ASP A 415 5.74 -94.12 -59.32
CA ASP A 415 5.03 -94.52 -60.54
C ASP A 415 5.97 -94.48 -61.75
N GLN A 416 6.83 -93.46 -61.91
CA GLN A 416 7.84 -93.39 -62.97
C GLN A 416 8.85 -94.54 -62.89
N VAL A 417 9.29 -94.90 -61.68
CA VAL A 417 10.16 -96.06 -61.47
C VAL A 417 9.40 -97.37 -61.76
N SER A 418 8.10 -97.46 -61.44
CA SER A 418 7.29 -98.64 -61.76
C SER A 418 7.03 -98.80 -63.26
N VAL A 419 6.78 -97.70 -64.00
CA VAL A 419 6.59 -97.70 -65.45
C VAL A 419 7.90 -98.00 -66.18
N SER A 420 9.04 -97.56 -65.63
CA SER A 420 10.36 -98.03 -66.07
C SER A 420 10.58 -99.52 -65.84
N ASN A 421 9.96 -100.11 -64.81
CA ASN A 421 10.01 -101.55 -64.55
C ASN A 421 9.00 -102.33 -65.39
N ASN A 422 7.93 -101.69 -65.89
CA ASN A 422 6.89 -102.30 -66.71
C ASN A 422 7.16 -102.23 -68.22
N TYR A 423 8.32 -101.69 -68.62
CA TYR A 423 8.77 -101.67 -70.02
C TYR A 423 9.73 -102.83 -70.37
N ASP A 424 10.07 -103.70 -69.40
CA ASP A 424 10.95 -104.87 -69.58
C ASP A 424 10.20 -106.23 -69.62
N GLU A 425 8.86 -106.26 -69.55
CA GLU A 425 8.06 -107.49 -69.64
C GLU A 425 7.10 -107.47 -70.84
N GLU A 426 7.59 -107.55 -72.08
CA GLU A 426 6.84 -108.19 -73.19
C GLU A 426 7.71 -108.51 -74.42
N HIS A 427 8.53 -109.57 -74.32
CA HIS A 427 9.09 -110.44 -75.39
C HIS A 427 9.80 -111.62 -74.69
N ASP A 428 9.65 -112.92 -74.98
CA ASP A 428 8.89 -113.78 -75.90
C ASP A 428 9.07 -115.24 -75.33
N PRO A 429 8.71 -116.37 -75.97
CA PRO A 429 7.84 -117.43 -75.45
C PRO A 429 8.62 -118.71 -75.03
N GLN A 430 8.01 -119.61 -74.25
CA GLN A 430 8.13 -121.09 -74.29
C GLN A 430 7.90 -121.76 -72.93
N ALA A 431 7.40 -122.99 -73.00
CA ALA A 431 7.22 -124.01 -71.95
C ALA A 431 5.95 -123.83 -71.10
N GLU A 432 4.79 -124.29 -71.55
CA GLU A 432 4.35 -125.70 -71.42
C GLU A 432 4.57 -126.32 -70.02
N ASN A 433 3.44 -126.71 -69.43
CA ASN A 433 3.24 -127.96 -68.69
C ASN A 433 3.37 -127.95 -67.15
N LYS A 434 2.22 -127.88 -66.47
CA LYS A 434 1.65 -128.89 -65.52
C LYS A 434 0.49 -128.24 -64.74
N GLN A 435 -0.76 -128.57 -65.05
CA GLN A 435 -1.54 -129.64 -64.41
C GLN A 435 -1.59 -129.61 -62.88
N GLN A 436 -2.76 -129.19 -62.38
CA GLN A 436 -3.57 -129.82 -61.33
C GLN A 436 -2.90 -130.22 -60.01
N ALA A 437 -3.26 -129.50 -58.93
CA ALA A 437 -3.80 -130.06 -57.69
C ALA A 437 -4.62 -128.99 -56.96
#